data_AF-A0A6M1NUR7-F1
#
_entry.id   AF-A0A6M1NUR7-F1
#
_cell.length_a   1.000
_cell.length_b   1.000
_cell.length_c   1.000
_cell.angle_alpha   90.00
_cell.angle_beta   90.00
_cell.angle_gamma   90.00
#
_symmetry.space_group_name_H-M   'P 1'
#
loop_
_entity.id
_entity.type
_entity.pdbx_description
1 polymer ?
#
loop_
_entity_poly.entity_id
_entity_poly.type
_entity_poly.pdbx_seq_one_letter_code
_entity_poly.pdbx_strand_id
1 'polypeptide(L)'
;MAKMFNNIEDLLDDMVLCFSEHAMFDVLEERDVISILPIEDEGKAKDFLAKTNQVLADHFEIYDEDCYGADSLSDKEENPILFWKDYLNCFFDFELVDDDAVNSKYVGTAFGIYQITGIAFRDEVNKRIKRRRLNGIRLEYKVKETPMDRNNHWKRTYDKEF
;
A
#
# COMPACT_ATOMS: atom_id res chain seq x y z
N MET A 1 20.24 -13.82 -2.33
CA MET A 1 18.84 -13.65 -2.74
C MET A 1 18.82 -12.96 -4.09
N ALA A 2 18.04 -13.49 -5.04
CA ALA A 2 17.83 -12.84 -6.32
C ALA A 2 16.96 -11.60 -6.09
N LYS A 3 17.29 -10.46 -6.72
CA LYS A 3 16.40 -9.30 -6.72
C LYS A 3 15.11 -9.70 -7.42
N MET A 4 13.97 -9.66 -6.74
CA MET A 4 12.68 -9.90 -7.37
C MET A 4 12.09 -8.57 -7.82
N PHE A 5 11.61 -8.53 -9.06
CA PHE A 5 10.89 -7.37 -9.61
C PHE A 5 9.40 -7.63 -9.48
N ASN A 6 8.69 -6.72 -8.82
CA ASN A 6 7.27 -6.83 -8.53
C ASN A 6 6.52 -5.63 -9.11
N ASN A 7 5.36 -5.83 -9.72
CA ASN A 7 4.46 -4.73 -10.03
C ASN A 7 3.46 -4.56 -8.90
N ILE A 8 3.13 -3.32 -8.55
CA ILE A 8 2.14 -3.06 -7.50
C ILE A 8 0.76 -3.66 -7.83
N GLU A 9 0.41 -3.75 -9.13
CA GLU A 9 -0.85 -4.37 -9.57
C GLU A 9 -0.90 -5.88 -9.26
N ASP A 10 0.22 -6.58 -9.33
CA ASP A 10 0.29 -8.02 -9.09
C ASP A 10 0.23 -8.33 -7.57
N LEU A 11 0.55 -7.34 -6.72
CA LEU A 11 0.51 -7.45 -5.26
C LEU A 11 -0.86 -7.09 -4.67
N LEU A 12 -1.81 -6.62 -5.49
CA LEU A 12 -3.07 -6.06 -5.00
C LEU A 12 -3.85 -7.05 -4.13
N ASP A 13 -3.98 -8.30 -4.55
CA ASP A 13 -4.77 -9.30 -3.82
C ASP A 13 -4.18 -9.57 -2.44
N ASP A 14 -2.86 -9.66 -2.33
CA ASP A 14 -2.17 -9.81 -1.05
C ASP A 14 -2.32 -8.56 -0.19
N MET A 15 -2.28 -7.37 -0.79
CA MET A 15 -2.40 -6.10 -0.06
C MET A 15 -3.82 -5.95 0.50
N VAL A 16 -4.84 -6.27 -0.29
CA VAL A 16 -6.25 -6.30 0.11
C VAL A 16 -6.45 -7.30 1.24
N LEU A 17 -5.96 -8.54 1.09
CA LEU A 17 -6.05 -9.56 2.14
C LEU A 17 -5.41 -9.08 3.44
N CYS A 18 -4.19 -8.54 3.37
CA CYS A 18 -3.48 -8.06 4.55
C CYS A 18 -4.19 -6.86 5.20
N PHE A 19 -4.77 -5.97 4.39
CA PHE A 19 -5.53 -4.82 4.87
C PHE A 19 -6.80 -5.27 5.60
N SER A 20 -7.61 -6.13 4.97
CA SER A 20 -8.88 -6.60 5.52
C SER A 20 -8.69 -7.45 6.77
N GLU A 21 -7.73 -8.36 6.76
CA GLU A 21 -7.43 -9.26 7.90
C GLU A 21 -6.61 -8.59 9.00
N HIS A 22 -6.23 -7.32 8.82
CA HIS A 22 -5.34 -6.63 9.76
C HIS A 22 -4.11 -7.51 10.04
N ALA A 23 -3.36 -7.79 8.98
CA ALA A 23 -2.14 -8.60 9.01
C ALA A 23 -0.93 -7.80 8.51
N MET A 24 0.28 -8.21 8.91
CA MET A 24 1.49 -7.63 8.34
C MET A 24 1.69 -8.12 6.90
N PHE A 25 2.09 -7.20 6.03
CA PHE A 25 2.44 -7.52 4.66
C PHE A 25 3.87 -8.07 4.60
N ASP A 26 4.02 -9.38 4.33
CA ASP A 26 5.30 -10.12 4.39
C ASP A 26 5.63 -10.81 3.05
N VAL A 27 5.21 -10.19 1.94
CA VAL A 27 5.39 -10.76 0.58
C VAL A 27 6.68 -10.26 -0.08
N LEU A 28 7.30 -9.22 0.49
CA LEU A 28 8.44 -8.53 -0.10
C LEU A 28 9.64 -8.56 0.85
N GLU A 29 10.84 -8.70 0.27
CA GLU A 29 12.10 -8.74 0.99
C GLU A 29 12.94 -7.48 0.77
N GLU A 30 13.93 -7.24 1.63
CA GLU A 30 14.92 -6.20 1.38
C GLU A 30 15.62 -6.43 0.03
N ARG A 31 15.84 -5.32 -0.69
CA ARG A 31 16.41 -5.25 -2.05
C ARG A 31 15.48 -5.68 -3.18
N ASP A 32 14.26 -6.11 -2.89
CA ASP A 32 13.25 -6.25 -3.94
C ASP A 32 12.95 -4.90 -4.59
N VAL A 33 12.59 -4.98 -5.86
CA VAL A 33 12.27 -3.81 -6.68
C VAL A 33 10.78 -3.82 -6.97
N ILE A 34 10.11 -2.71 -6.71
CA ILE A 34 8.68 -2.54 -6.96
C ILE A 34 8.48 -1.45 -8.00
N SER A 35 7.72 -1.79 -9.04
CA SER A 35 7.17 -0.85 -9.99
C SER A 35 5.90 -0.22 -9.43
N ILE A 36 5.97 1.08 -9.13
CA ILE A 36 4.83 1.90 -8.71
C ILE A 36 4.57 2.88 -9.84
N LEU A 37 3.95 2.39 -10.91
CA LEU A 37 3.66 3.11 -12.14
C LEU A 37 2.17 2.98 -12.49
N PRO A 38 1.58 3.91 -13.27
CA PRO A 38 0.22 3.76 -13.76
C PRO A 38 0.01 2.45 -14.52
N ILE A 39 -1.16 1.83 -14.34
CA ILE A 39 -1.50 0.58 -15.01
C ILE A 39 -1.93 0.86 -16.45
N GLU A 40 -1.22 0.26 -17.41
CA GLU A 40 -1.50 0.44 -18.85
C GLU A 40 -2.64 -0.47 -19.35
N ASP A 41 -2.83 -1.63 -18.73
CA ASP A 41 -3.89 -2.57 -19.10
C ASP A 41 -5.24 -2.12 -18.53
N GLU A 42 -6.19 -1.79 -19.40
CA GLU A 42 -7.50 -1.26 -19.00
C GLU A 42 -8.30 -2.24 -18.13
N GLY A 43 -8.18 -3.56 -18.38
CA GLY A 43 -8.87 -4.58 -17.60
C GLY A 43 -8.33 -4.67 -16.18
N LYS A 44 -7.00 -4.73 -16.05
CA LYS A 44 -6.31 -4.71 -14.75
C LYS A 44 -6.56 -3.40 -14.01
N ALA A 45 -6.51 -2.26 -14.70
CA ALA A 45 -6.75 -0.97 -14.07
C ALA A 45 -8.16 -0.85 -13.49
N LYS A 46 -9.17 -1.36 -14.20
CA LYS A 46 -10.56 -1.42 -13.70
C LYS A 46 -10.72 -2.34 -12.50
N ASP A 47 -10.11 -3.53 -12.53
CA ASP A 47 -10.13 -4.45 -11.39
C ASP A 47 -9.43 -3.83 -10.17
N PHE A 48 -8.28 -3.20 -10.39
CA PHE A 48 -7.52 -2.50 -9.36
C PHE A 48 -8.33 -1.38 -8.70
N LEU A 49 -8.99 -0.55 -9.52
CA LEU A 49 -9.88 0.51 -9.05
C LEU A 49 -11.04 -0.06 -8.23
N ALA A 50 -11.73 -1.08 -8.75
CA ALA A 50 -12.89 -1.68 -8.10
C ALA A 50 -12.54 -2.27 -6.73
N LYS A 51 -11.45 -3.04 -6.64
CA LYS A 51 -10.96 -3.62 -5.38
C LYS A 51 -10.53 -2.55 -4.38
N THR A 52 -9.85 -1.51 -4.87
CA THR A 52 -9.44 -0.38 -4.01
C THR A 52 -10.68 0.33 -3.43
N ASN A 53 -11.65 0.68 -4.27
CA ASN A 53 -12.88 1.32 -3.81
C ASN A 53 -13.69 0.42 -2.86
N GLN A 54 -13.71 -0.90 -3.07
CA GLN A 54 -14.35 -1.84 -2.15
C GLN A 54 -13.69 -1.80 -0.76
N VAL A 55 -12.35 -1.87 -0.70
CA VAL A 55 -11.61 -1.73 0.57
C VAL A 55 -11.92 -0.39 1.23
N LEU A 56 -11.95 0.68 0.45
CA LEU A 56 -12.24 2.00 0.95
C LEU A 56 -13.67 2.09 1.54
N ALA A 57 -14.68 1.56 0.84
CA ALA A 57 -16.06 1.55 1.30
C ALA A 57 -16.30 0.66 2.53
N ASP A 58 -15.60 -0.46 2.63
CA ASP A 58 -15.76 -1.42 3.73
C ASP A 58 -15.09 -0.93 5.03
N HIS A 59 -13.99 -0.19 4.92
CA HIS A 59 -13.15 0.15 6.06
C HIS A 59 -13.19 1.64 6.46
N PHE A 60 -13.71 2.51 5.60
CA PHE A 60 -13.81 3.94 5.87
C PHE A 60 -15.26 4.39 5.68
N GLU A 61 -15.79 5.26 6.55
CA GLU A 61 -17.05 5.94 6.22
C GLU A 61 -16.73 7.04 5.22
N ILE A 62 -16.74 6.66 3.96
CA ILE A 62 -16.68 7.50 2.78
C ILE A 62 -18.03 7.39 2.06
N TYR A 63 -18.46 8.49 1.44
CA TYR A 63 -19.63 8.46 0.57
C TYR A 63 -19.20 8.06 -0.85
N ASP A 64 -20.12 7.61 -1.71
CA ASP A 64 -19.79 7.19 -3.08
C ASP A 64 -19.06 8.28 -3.88
N GLU A 65 -19.25 9.55 -3.51
CA GLU A 65 -18.61 10.74 -4.08
C GLU A 65 -17.13 10.89 -3.70
N ASP A 66 -16.68 10.20 -2.64
CA ASP A 66 -15.31 10.22 -2.13
C ASP A 66 -14.48 9.01 -2.63
N CYS A 67 -15.09 8.09 -3.38
CA CYS A 67 -14.40 6.97 -4.02
C CYS A 67 -13.67 7.43 -5.29
N TYR A 68 -12.60 6.71 -5.67
CA TYR A 68 -11.87 7.02 -6.90
C TYR A 68 -12.75 6.82 -8.14
N GLY A 69 -12.79 7.84 -8.99
CA GLY A 69 -13.41 7.79 -10.31
C GLY A 69 -12.56 7.05 -11.34
N ALA A 70 -13.12 6.79 -12.53
CA ALA A 70 -12.37 6.15 -13.61
C ALA A 70 -11.22 7.04 -14.13
N ASP A 71 -11.37 8.35 -14.03
CA ASP A 71 -10.39 9.38 -14.36
C ASP A 71 -9.18 9.38 -13.41
N SER A 72 -9.36 8.98 -12.15
CA SER A 72 -8.29 8.85 -11.13
C SER A 72 -7.14 7.94 -11.57
N LEU A 73 -7.40 6.95 -12.44
CA LEU A 73 -6.38 6.06 -12.98
C LEU A 73 -5.34 6.78 -13.86
N SER A 74 -5.71 7.94 -14.41
CA SER A 74 -4.83 8.79 -15.21
C SER A 74 -4.26 9.97 -14.42
N ASP A 75 -4.73 10.18 -13.18
CA ASP A 75 -4.29 11.28 -12.33
C ASP A 75 -2.90 11.03 -11.76
N LYS A 76 -2.13 12.11 -11.57
CA LYS A 76 -0.75 12.06 -11.10
C LYS A 76 -0.60 12.16 -9.58
N GLU A 77 -1.65 12.62 -8.91
CA GLU A 77 -1.71 12.93 -7.49
C GLU A 77 -2.82 12.14 -6.78
N GLU A 78 -3.97 11.96 -7.44
CA GLU A 78 -5.15 11.27 -6.92
C GLU A 78 -5.37 9.92 -7.61
N ASN A 79 -4.34 9.08 -7.60
CA ASN A 79 -4.38 7.73 -8.19
C ASN A 79 -4.49 6.64 -7.10
N PRO A 80 -5.35 5.61 -7.27
CA PRO A 80 -5.48 4.52 -6.29
C PRO A 80 -4.16 3.77 -6.03
N ILE A 81 -3.22 3.76 -6.96
CA ILE A 81 -1.88 3.18 -6.76
C ILE A 81 -1.12 3.89 -5.63
N LEU A 82 -1.31 5.20 -5.48
CA LEU A 82 -0.61 5.98 -4.47
C LEU A 82 -1.13 5.69 -3.06
N PHE A 83 -2.42 5.36 -2.93
CA PHE A 83 -2.97 4.82 -1.68
C PHE A 83 -2.23 3.55 -1.25
N TRP A 84 -2.06 2.60 -2.17
CA TRP A 84 -1.37 1.34 -1.87
C TRP A 84 0.15 1.52 -1.66
N LYS A 85 0.79 2.45 -2.38
CA LYS A 85 2.17 2.87 -2.07
C LYS A 85 2.28 3.38 -0.64
N ASP A 86 1.34 4.21 -0.20
CA ASP A 86 1.34 4.75 1.15
C ASP A 86 1.03 3.71 2.22
N TYR A 87 0.21 2.71 1.89
CA TYR A 87 0.02 1.53 2.71
C TYR A 87 1.31 0.71 2.84
N LEU A 88 1.98 0.39 1.72
CA LEU A 88 3.24 -0.36 1.73
C LEU A 88 4.36 0.37 2.47
N ASN A 89 4.41 1.70 2.40
CA ASN A 89 5.36 2.53 3.17
C ASN A 89 5.19 2.42 4.70
N CYS A 90 4.07 1.86 5.17
CA CYS A 90 3.93 1.52 6.59
C CYS A 90 4.84 0.37 7.00
N PHE A 91 5.17 -0.53 6.05
CA PHE A 91 5.94 -1.75 6.26
C PHE A 91 7.36 -1.64 5.71
N PHE A 92 7.57 -0.90 4.64
CA PHE A 92 8.84 -0.83 3.92
C PHE A 92 9.38 0.59 3.83
N ASP A 93 10.69 0.70 3.80
CA ASP A 93 11.40 1.90 3.36
C ASP A 93 11.74 1.76 1.88
N PHE A 94 11.41 2.78 1.10
CA PHE A 94 11.66 2.81 -0.35
C PHE A 94 12.74 3.81 -0.71
N GLU A 95 13.62 3.43 -1.62
CA GLU A 95 14.55 4.31 -2.30
C GLU A 95 14.26 4.28 -3.81
N LEU A 96 14.19 5.43 -4.45
CA LEU A 96 13.97 5.51 -5.89
C LEU A 96 15.19 4.94 -6.62
N VAL A 97 14.98 3.98 -7.52
CA VAL A 97 16.04 3.41 -8.34
C VAL A 97 16.49 4.43 -9.37
N ASP A 98 17.79 4.56 -9.60
CA ASP A 98 18.34 5.41 -10.66
C ASP A 98 18.11 4.77 -12.04
N ASP A 99 16.89 4.94 -12.56
CA ASP A 99 16.46 4.53 -13.90
C ASP A 99 15.84 5.73 -14.63
N ASP A 100 16.71 6.52 -15.27
CA ASP A 100 16.32 7.71 -16.03
C ASP A 100 15.38 7.41 -17.20
N ALA A 101 15.37 6.20 -17.76
CA ALA A 101 14.52 5.87 -18.90
C ALA A 101 13.04 5.83 -18.52
N VAL A 102 12.75 5.46 -17.27
CA VAL A 102 11.40 5.36 -16.73
C VAL A 102 11.07 6.56 -15.86
N ASN A 103 11.92 6.89 -14.89
CA ASN A 103 11.60 7.87 -13.85
C ASN A 103 11.57 9.31 -14.37
N SER A 104 12.30 9.63 -15.45
CA SER A 104 12.26 10.97 -16.08
C SER A 104 10.86 11.39 -16.55
N LYS A 105 9.99 10.42 -16.88
CA LYS A 105 8.59 10.67 -17.30
C LYS A 105 7.69 11.07 -16.13
N TYR A 106 8.10 10.76 -14.90
CA TYR A 106 7.32 10.88 -13.68
C TYR A 106 7.93 11.86 -12.68
N VAL A 107 8.89 12.68 -13.12
CA VAL A 107 9.51 13.73 -12.30
C VAL A 107 8.43 14.63 -11.69
N GLY A 108 8.54 14.86 -10.37
CA GLY A 108 7.57 15.64 -9.62
C GLY A 108 6.33 14.87 -9.17
N THR A 109 6.24 13.56 -9.45
CA THR A 109 5.16 12.69 -8.97
C THR A 109 5.69 11.63 -8.01
N ALA A 110 4.78 10.92 -7.34
CA ALA A 110 5.12 9.79 -6.49
C ALA A 110 5.31 8.46 -7.27
N PHE A 111 5.13 8.46 -8.59
CA PHE A 111 5.39 7.27 -9.42
C PHE A 111 6.87 7.04 -9.64
N GLY A 112 7.25 5.79 -9.86
CA GLY A 112 8.61 5.39 -10.18
C GLY A 112 8.89 3.93 -9.84
N ILE A 113 10.12 3.53 -10.10
CA ILE A 113 10.64 2.22 -9.70
C ILE A 113 11.41 2.40 -8.39
N TYR A 114 11.04 1.63 -7.37
CA TYR A 114 11.58 1.74 -6.02
C TYR A 114 12.26 0.45 -5.60
N GLN A 115 13.35 0.56 -4.85
CA GLN A 115 13.98 -0.56 -4.16
C GLN A 115 13.61 -0.51 -2.68
N ILE A 116 13.29 -1.67 -2.09
CA ILE A 116 13.12 -1.79 -0.64
C ILE A 116 14.49 -1.77 0.01
N THR A 117 14.71 -0.80 0.89
CA THR A 117 15.98 -0.63 1.62
C THR A 117 15.90 -1.03 3.08
N GLY A 118 14.69 -1.18 3.61
CA GLY A 118 14.45 -1.62 4.97
C GLY A 118 13.02 -2.13 5.15
N ILE A 119 12.86 -3.00 6.14
CA ILE A 119 11.56 -3.51 6.59
C ILE A 119 11.35 -3.03 8.03
N ALA A 120 10.24 -2.35 8.29
CA ALA A 120 9.91 -1.81 9.59
C ALA A 120 9.49 -2.92 10.56
N PHE A 121 9.95 -2.83 11.82
CA PHE A 121 9.48 -3.72 12.88
C PHE A 121 8.01 -3.44 13.24
N ARG A 122 7.29 -4.45 13.72
CA ARG A 122 5.85 -4.36 14.05
C ARG A 122 5.46 -3.13 14.88
N ASP A 123 6.24 -2.79 15.92
CA ASP A 123 5.96 -1.62 16.76
C ASP A 123 6.11 -0.29 16.00
N GLU A 124 7.01 -0.26 15.03
CA GLU A 124 7.20 0.87 14.14
C GLU A 124 6.10 0.94 13.08
N VAL A 125 5.72 -0.20 12.49
CA VAL A 125 4.57 -0.31 11.56
C VAL A 125 3.32 0.25 12.23
N ASN A 126 3.01 -0.17 13.46
CA ASN A 126 1.87 0.35 14.22
C ASN A 126 1.93 1.88 14.40
N LYS A 127 3.12 2.45 14.62
CA LYS A 127 3.30 3.90 14.71
C LYS A 127 3.12 4.57 13.34
N ARG A 128 3.64 3.97 12.26
CA ARG A 128 3.53 4.48 10.89
C ARG A 128 2.06 4.50 10.43
N ILE A 129 1.32 3.41 10.65
CA ILE A 129 -0.12 3.30 10.39
C ILE A 129 -0.90 4.37 11.18
N LYS A 130 -0.65 4.53 12.48
CA LYS A 130 -1.35 5.54 13.30
C LYS A 130 -1.04 6.99 12.89
N ARG A 131 0.19 7.26 12.46
CA ARG A 131 0.64 8.60 12.05
C ARG A 131 0.18 8.97 10.65
N ARG A 132 0.06 8.01 9.73
CA ARG A 132 -0.37 8.25 8.36
C ARG A 132 -1.88 8.46 8.32
N ARG A 133 -2.28 9.52 7.62
CA ARG A 133 -3.65 9.71 7.17
C ARG A 133 -3.67 9.22 5.73
N LEU A 134 -4.35 8.12 5.43
CA LEU A 134 -4.59 7.72 4.03
C LEU A 134 -5.66 8.69 3.48
N ASN A 135 -5.29 9.52 2.50
CA ASN A 135 -6.15 10.56 1.92
C ASN A 135 -6.85 11.49 2.93
N GLY A 136 -6.13 11.94 3.97
CA GLY A 136 -6.71 12.82 5.00
C GLY A 136 -7.61 12.12 6.03
N ILE A 137 -7.88 10.82 5.87
CA ILE A 137 -8.65 10.02 6.82
C ILE A 137 -7.72 9.47 7.91
N ARG A 138 -8.06 9.75 9.18
CA ARG A 138 -7.38 9.14 10.34
C ARG A 138 -7.77 7.67 10.44
N LEU A 139 -6.80 6.78 10.29
CA LEU A 139 -6.96 5.33 10.50
C LEU A 139 -7.35 4.97 11.94
N GLU A 140 -7.04 5.83 12.92
CA GLU A 140 -7.26 5.58 14.34
C GLU A 140 -8.73 5.51 14.79
N TYR A 141 -9.73 5.92 13.98
CA TYR A 141 -11.08 6.19 14.52
C TYR A 141 -12.28 5.49 13.86
N LYS A 142 -12.09 4.60 12.89
CA LYS A 142 -13.23 3.94 12.21
C LYS A 142 -13.16 2.41 12.08
N VAL A 143 -12.14 1.76 12.65
CA VAL A 143 -12.19 0.31 12.85
C VAL A 143 -13.16 0.07 14.01
N LYS A 144 -14.35 -0.49 13.75
CA LYS A 144 -15.22 -1.00 14.81
C LYS A 144 -14.38 -1.94 15.67
N GLU A 145 -14.26 -1.66 16.97
CA GLU A 145 -13.55 -2.53 17.91
C GLU A 145 -13.99 -3.97 17.68
N THR A 146 -13.07 -4.81 17.22
CA THR A 146 -13.31 -6.24 17.18
C THR A 146 -12.91 -6.81 18.55
N PRO A 147 -13.56 -7.89 19.03
CA PRO A 147 -13.17 -8.54 20.27
C PRO A 147 -11.68 -8.96 20.34
N MET A 148 -10.99 -9.01 19.20
CA MET A 148 -9.57 -9.34 19.08
C MET A 148 -8.62 -8.18 19.40
N ASP A 149 -9.08 -6.92 19.35
CA ASP A 149 -8.29 -5.73 19.71
C ASP A 149 -7.88 -5.73 21.20
N ARG A 150 -8.66 -6.41 22.05
CA ARG A 150 -8.37 -6.58 23.48
C ARG A 150 -7.21 -7.53 23.78
N ASN A 151 -6.72 -8.27 22.77
CA ASN A 151 -5.74 -9.34 22.95
C ASN A 151 -4.37 -9.06 22.30
N ASN A 152 -4.04 -7.85 21.82
CA ASN A 152 -2.71 -7.47 21.31
C ASN A 152 -2.12 -8.39 20.20
N HIS A 153 -2.91 -9.21 19.52
CA HIS A 153 -2.41 -10.20 18.57
C HIS A 153 -2.81 -9.88 17.14
N TRP A 154 -1.95 -9.12 16.45
CA TRP A 154 -1.81 -9.25 14.99
C TRP A 154 -1.08 -10.58 14.79
N LYS A 155 -1.78 -11.60 14.29
CA LYS A 155 -1.22 -12.96 14.14
C LYS A 155 -0.21 -12.99 12.99
N ARG A 156 1.06 -12.69 13.29
CA ARG A 156 2.20 -13.62 13.11
C ARG A 156 3.51 -13.00 13.59
N THR A 157 4.30 -13.91 14.17
CA THR A 157 5.62 -13.88 14.79
C THR A 157 6.67 -13.05 14.04
N TYR A 158 7.05 -11.90 14.62
CA TYR A 158 8.44 -11.44 14.59
C TYR A 158 8.85 -11.03 16.01
N ASP A 159 8.65 -11.97 16.95
CA ASP A 159 9.57 -12.07 18.08
C ASP A 159 10.86 -12.65 17.50
N LYS A 160 11.77 -11.78 17.04
CA LYS A 160 13.18 -12.14 17.12
C LYS A 160 13.53 -12.09 18.61
N GLU A 161 13.22 -13.17 19.32
CA GLU A 161 13.88 -13.46 20.59
C GLU A 161 15.39 -13.48 20.32
N PHE A 162 16.09 -12.49 20.88
CA PHE A 162 17.52 -12.40 21.18
C PHE A 162 18.54 -12.87 20.12
#